data_AF-A0AB39SRY0-F1
#
_entry.id   AF-A0AB39SRY0-F1
#
_cell.length_a   1.000
_cell.length_b   1.000
_cell.length_c   1.000
_cell.angle_alpha   90.00
_cell.angle_beta   90.00
_cell.angle_gamma   90.00
#
_symmetry.space_group_name_H-M   'P 1'
#
loop_
_entity.id
_entity.type
_entity.pdbx_description
1 polymer ?
#
loop_
_entity_poly.entity_id
_entity_poly.type
_entity_poly.pdbx_seq_one_letter_code
_entity_poly.pdbx_strand_id
1 'polypeptide(L)'
;MAAARRAAVLGSPIAHSLSPVLHRAAYAALGLDDWAYDRFEVDEAGLPGFVGELDDSWAGLSLTMPLKRAIIPLLDEISDTAASVEAVNTVVFREDGRRFGDNTDIPGMIAALRERGVEKVESAAVLGAGATASSALAALARICAGPVTAYVRSEARAEEMRGWGERLDVDVRTADWERAAEAFDEPLVIATTPAGTTNALANDVPDRVGTLFDVLYDPWPTALAAAWSDRGGKVVGGLDLLVHQAVLQVEQMTGVPKAPLAAMRAAGEQALAAR
;
A
#
# COMPACT_ATOMS: atom_id res chain seq x y z
N MET A 1 33.28 -2.33 2.21
CA MET A 1 32.79 -3.14 3.33
C MET A 1 31.48 -3.73 2.87
N ALA A 2 31.32 -5.06 2.88
CA ALA A 2 30.03 -5.67 2.57
C ALA A 2 29.03 -5.25 3.65
N ALA A 3 27.79 -4.93 3.27
CA ALA A 3 26.72 -4.66 4.23
C ALA A 3 26.54 -5.89 5.14
N ALA A 4 26.48 -5.67 6.45
CA ALA A 4 26.30 -6.74 7.43
C ALA A 4 24.84 -7.23 7.49
N ARG A 5 23.88 -6.36 7.14
CA ARG A 5 22.45 -6.70 7.06
C ARG A 5 21.82 -6.20 5.78
N ARG A 6 20.91 -7.00 5.23
CA ARG A 6 20.27 -6.75 3.93
C ARG A 6 18.76 -6.81 4.05
N ALA A 7 18.09 -5.89 3.40
CA ALA A 7 16.67 -5.99 3.07
C ALA A 7 16.47 -5.59 1.62
N ALA A 8 15.30 -5.88 1.06
CA ALA A 8 14.99 -5.44 -0.29
C ALA A 8 13.49 -5.35 -0.55
N VAL A 9 13.15 -4.65 -1.62
CA VAL A 9 11.83 -4.74 -2.23
C VAL A 9 11.86 -5.69 -3.42
N LEU A 10 10.87 -6.57 -3.52
CA LEU A 10 10.68 -7.50 -4.63
C LEU A 10 9.36 -7.19 -5.35
N GLY A 11 9.35 -7.34 -6.67
CA GLY A 11 8.14 -7.27 -7.48
C GLY A 11 8.46 -7.24 -8.97
N SER A 12 7.41 -7.15 -9.79
CA SER A 12 7.54 -7.02 -11.24
C SER A 12 6.36 -6.24 -11.82
N PRO A 13 6.59 -5.05 -12.44
CA PRO A 13 7.86 -4.32 -12.54
C PRO A 13 8.28 -3.65 -11.22
N ILE A 14 9.59 -3.55 -10.95
CA ILE A 14 10.12 -2.94 -9.70
C ILE A 14 10.94 -1.65 -9.87
N ALA A 15 11.36 -1.33 -11.09
CA ALA A 15 12.34 -0.26 -11.34
C ALA A 15 11.94 1.10 -10.77
N HIS A 16 10.64 1.39 -10.73
CA HIS A 16 10.06 2.66 -10.26
C HIS A 16 9.92 2.76 -8.73
N SER A 17 10.20 1.68 -7.97
CA SER A 17 9.98 1.67 -6.53
C SER A 17 10.83 2.71 -5.80
N LEU A 18 10.17 3.52 -4.96
CA LEU A 18 10.82 4.46 -4.04
C LEU A 18 11.22 3.81 -2.70
N SER A 19 10.86 2.55 -2.42
CA SER A 19 11.22 1.89 -1.15
C SER A 19 12.73 1.93 -0.85
N PRO A 20 13.65 1.72 -1.81
CA PRO A 20 15.08 1.88 -1.56
C PRO A 20 15.48 3.29 -1.14
N VAL A 21 14.83 4.33 -1.65
CA VAL A 21 15.07 5.72 -1.23
C VAL A 21 14.65 5.90 0.23
N LEU A 22 13.43 5.47 0.56
CA LEU A 22 12.86 5.63 1.91
C LEU A 22 13.67 4.85 2.96
N HIS A 23 13.96 3.58 2.70
CA HIS A 23 14.70 2.74 3.64
C HIS A 23 16.14 3.22 3.84
N ARG A 24 16.84 3.63 2.77
CA ARG A 24 18.22 4.16 2.92
C ARG A 24 18.23 5.49 3.67
N ALA A 25 17.23 6.35 3.47
CA ALA A 25 17.07 7.57 4.26
C ALA A 25 16.83 7.25 5.75
N ALA A 26 16.03 6.22 6.04
CA ALA A 26 15.84 5.73 7.40
C ALA A 26 17.14 5.22 8.02
N TYR A 27 17.88 4.37 7.29
CA TYR A 27 19.11 3.78 7.78
C TYR A 27 20.18 4.83 8.07
N ALA A 28 20.35 5.82 7.18
CA ALA A 28 21.27 6.93 7.41
C ALA A 28 20.88 7.75 8.66
N ALA A 29 19.59 8.04 8.85
CA ALA A 29 19.12 8.78 10.01
C ALA A 29 19.20 7.99 11.33
N LEU A 30 19.20 6.65 11.26
CA LEU A 30 19.35 5.76 12.42
C LEU A 30 20.80 5.34 12.69
N GLY A 31 21.77 5.76 11.85
CA GLY A 31 23.17 5.38 11.98
C GLY A 31 23.46 3.91 11.63
N LEU A 32 22.62 3.30 10.78
CA LEU A 32 22.72 1.92 10.32
C LEU A 32 23.59 1.83 9.06
N ASP A 33 24.86 2.22 9.18
CA ASP A 33 25.81 2.33 8.06
C ASP A 33 26.18 0.98 7.41
N ASP A 34 25.91 -0.13 8.09
CA ASP A 34 26.15 -1.50 7.65
C ASP A 34 24.89 -2.18 7.07
N TRP A 35 23.80 -1.42 6.85
CA TRP A 35 22.58 -1.92 6.23
C TRP A 35 22.48 -1.57 4.75
N ALA A 36 22.02 -2.53 3.96
CA ALA A 36 21.65 -2.32 2.57
C ALA A 36 20.14 -2.51 2.37
N TYR A 37 19.54 -1.65 1.53
CA TYR A 37 18.21 -1.88 0.99
C TYR A 37 18.23 -1.73 -0.52
N ASP A 38 17.90 -2.81 -1.23
CA ASP A 38 17.93 -2.86 -2.70
C ASP A 38 16.56 -3.21 -3.29
N ARG A 39 16.49 -3.30 -4.61
CA ARG A 39 15.31 -3.75 -5.33
C ARG A 39 15.68 -4.87 -6.29
N PHE A 40 14.83 -5.88 -6.38
CA PHE A 40 15.02 -6.99 -7.31
C PHE A 40 13.75 -7.24 -8.12
N GLU A 41 13.93 -7.36 -9.43
CA GLU A 41 12.86 -7.70 -10.37
C GLU A 41 12.60 -9.21 -10.22
N VAL A 42 11.46 -9.56 -9.63
CA VAL A 42 11.08 -10.94 -9.30
C VAL A 42 9.57 -11.09 -9.54
N ASP A 43 9.20 -12.09 -10.33
CA ASP A 43 7.81 -12.50 -10.54
C ASP A 43 7.44 -13.68 -9.64
N GLU A 44 6.19 -14.15 -9.72
CA GLU A 44 5.69 -15.25 -8.88
C GLU A 44 6.47 -16.56 -9.10
N ALA A 45 6.96 -16.80 -10.33
CA ALA A 45 7.70 -18.00 -10.66
C ALA A 45 9.13 -17.99 -10.09
N GLY A 46 9.78 -16.82 -10.08
CA GLY A 46 11.11 -16.62 -9.53
C GLY A 46 11.13 -16.52 -7.99
N LEU A 47 10.00 -16.19 -7.37
CA LEU A 47 9.91 -15.93 -5.93
C LEU A 47 10.44 -17.09 -5.05
N PRO A 48 10.04 -18.36 -5.25
CA PRO A 48 10.55 -19.47 -4.43
C PRO A 48 12.06 -19.64 -4.53
N GLY A 49 12.63 -19.45 -5.73
CA GLY A 49 14.08 -19.53 -5.94
C GLY A 49 14.82 -18.42 -5.21
N PHE A 50 14.35 -17.18 -5.34
CA PHE A 50 14.94 -16.03 -4.66
C PHE A 50 14.93 -16.22 -3.13
N VAL A 51 13.79 -16.63 -2.56
CA VAL A 51 13.64 -16.86 -1.11
C VAL A 51 14.49 -18.04 -0.64
N GLY A 52 14.70 -19.06 -1.47
CA GLY A 52 15.52 -20.23 -1.16
C GLY A 52 17.02 -19.95 -1.11
N GLU A 53 17.49 -18.89 -1.76
CA GLU A 53 18.91 -18.49 -1.81
C GLU A 53 19.33 -17.51 -0.72
N LEU A 54 18.40 -17.06 0.13
CA LEU A 54 18.68 -16.10 1.19
C LEU A 54 19.49 -16.74 2.31
N ASP A 55 20.55 -16.06 2.74
CA ASP A 55 21.37 -16.41 3.89
C ASP A 55 21.00 -15.56 5.13
N ASP A 56 21.71 -15.80 6.23
CA ASP A 56 21.47 -15.13 7.52
C ASP A 56 21.76 -13.62 7.51
N SER A 57 22.31 -13.06 6.41
CA SER A 57 22.50 -11.61 6.28
C SER A 57 21.18 -10.87 5.99
N TRP A 58 20.14 -11.57 5.54
CA TRP A 58 18.85 -10.98 5.21
C TRP A 58 17.98 -10.76 6.45
N ALA A 59 17.51 -9.53 6.63
CA ALA A 59 16.62 -9.12 7.70
C ALA A 59 15.15 -9.09 7.27
N GLY A 60 14.87 -8.80 5.99
CA GLY A 60 13.50 -8.83 5.50
C GLY A 60 13.33 -8.47 4.03
N LEU A 61 12.09 -8.63 3.56
CA LEU A 61 11.67 -8.31 2.21
C LEU A 61 10.38 -7.48 2.25
N SER A 62 10.34 -6.38 1.54
CA SER A 62 9.07 -5.73 1.17
C SER A 62 8.59 -6.34 -0.14
N LEU A 63 7.29 -6.54 -0.30
CA LEU A 63 6.70 -7.17 -1.46
C LEU A 63 5.65 -6.26 -2.09
N THR A 64 5.79 -6.05 -3.39
CA THR A 64 4.76 -5.40 -4.20
C THR A 64 4.18 -6.39 -5.21
N MET A 65 3.31 -5.91 -6.09
CA MET A 65 2.75 -6.72 -7.17
C MET A 65 3.86 -7.46 -7.94
N PRO A 66 3.68 -8.74 -8.31
CA PRO A 66 2.52 -9.60 -8.03
C PRO A 66 2.63 -10.42 -6.72
N LEU A 67 3.64 -10.17 -5.89
CA LEU A 67 4.14 -11.16 -4.93
C LEU A 67 3.38 -11.26 -3.60
N LYS A 68 2.47 -10.33 -3.30
CA LYS A 68 1.84 -10.22 -1.97
C LYS A 68 1.03 -11.46 -1.55
N ARG A 69 0.45 -12.18 -2.52
CA ARG A 69 -0.23 -13.46 -2.30
C ARG A 69 0.73 -14.64 -2.46
N ALA A 70 1.58 -14.58 -3.49
CA ALA A 70 2.50 -15.65 -3.86
C ALA A 70 3.53 -16.00 -2.77
N ILE A 71 3.86 -15.06 -1.88
CA ILE A 71 4.77 -15.33 -0.76
C ILE A 71 4.16 -16.22 0.32
N ILE A 72 2.83 -16.19 0.54
CA ILE A 72 2.19 -16.79 1.72
C ILE A 72 2.55 -18.27 1.90
N PRO A 73 2.57 -19.12 0.85
CA PRO A 73 2.97 -20.53 0.97
C PRO A 73 4.45 -20.76 1.35
N LEU A 74 5.29 -19.72 1.30
CA LEU A 74 6.72 -19.77 1.60
C LEU A 74 7.07 -19.29 3.02
N LEU A 75 6.05 -18.90 3.79
CA LEU A 75 6.18 -18.34 5.14
C LEU A 75 5.80 -19.38 6.20
N ASP A 76 6.43 -19.26 7.37
CA ASP A 76 6.14 -20.12 8.52
C ASP A 76 4.93 -19.61 9.31
N GLU A 77 4.73 -18.28 9.30
CA GLU A 77 3.72 -17.59 10.10
C GLU A 77 3.33 -16.28 9.39
N ILE A 78 2.05 -15.91 9.46
CA ILE A 78 1.58 -14.58 9.04
C ILE A 78 0.81 -13.92 10.18
N SER A 79 0.86 -12.59 10.25
CA SER A 79 0.10 -11.82 11.22
C SER A 79 -1.41 -11.92 10.97
N ASP A 80 -2.21 -11.67 12.01
CA ASP A 80 -3.67 -11.54 11.87
C ASP A 80 -4.06 -10.44 10.86
N THR A 81 -3.23 -9.41 10.75
CA THR A 81 -3.47 -8.28 9.82
C THR A 81 -3.29 -8.75 8.37
N ALA A 82 -2.20 -9.46 8.06
CA ALA A 82 -1.99 -10.06 6.74
C ALA A 82 -3.01 -11.14 6.43
N ALA A 83 -3.34 -11.99 7.42
CA ALA A 83 -4.33 -13.03 7.28
C ALA A 83 -5.73 -12.47 6.97
N SER A 84 -6.10 -11.30 7.48
CA SER A 84 -7.43 -10.69 7.25
C SER A 84 -7.75 -10.43 5.76
N VAL A 85 -6.73 -10.22 4.93
CA VAL A 85 -6.86 -9.87 3.50
C VAL A 85 -6.07 -10.78 2.56
N GLU A 86 -5.48 -11.85 3.10
CA GLU A 86 -4.58 -12.79 2.43
C GLU A 86 -3.54 -12.07 1.56
N ALA A 87 -2.88 -11.08 2.14
CA ALA A 87 -1.85 -10.32 1.45
C ALA A 87 -0.74 -9.94 2.43
N VAL A 88 0.50 -10.27 2.08
CA VAL A 88 1.71 -9.95 2.82
C VAL A 88 2.55 -9.00 1.99
N ASN A 89 2.78 -7.78 2.49
CA ASN A 89 3.69 -6.82 1.85
C ASN A 89 5.05 -6.75 2.56
N THR A 90 5.22 -7.44 3.69
CA THR A 90 6.40 -7.36 4.55
C THR A 90 6.76 -8.75 5.06
N VAL A 91 8.01 -9.18 4.86
CA VAL A 91 8.57 -10.40 5.40
C VAL A 91 9.72 -10.03 6.33
N VAL A 92 9.75 -10.63 7.51
CA VAL A 92 10.84 -10.50 8.47
C VAL A 92 11.46 -11.86 8.73
N PHE A 93 12.78 -11.94 8.62
CA PHE A 93 13.55 -13.12 9.00
C PHE A 93 13.92 -12.99 10.47
N ARG A 94 13.26 -13.78 11.32
CA ARG A 94 13.47 -13.74 12.77
C ARG A 94 14.79 -14.42 13.14
N GLU A 95 15.33 -14.09 14.31
CA GLU A 95 16.58 -14.68 14.84
C GLU A 95 16.49 -16.20 15.03
N ASP A 96 15.28 -16.74 15.19
CA ASP A 96 15.02 -18.19 15.27
C ASP A 96 14.93 -18.87 13.89
N GLY A 97 15.20 -18.14 12.81
CA GLY A 97 15.17 -18.62 11.43
C GLY A 97 13.79 -18.62 10.78
N ARG A 98 12.72 -18.29 11.51
CA ARG A 98 11.35 -18.28 10.95
C ARG A 98 11.11 -17.07 10.06
N ARG A 99 10.34 -17.30 9.00
CA ARG A 99 9.86 -16.30 8.04
C ARG A 99 8.48 -15.85 8.44
N PHE A 100 8.40 -14.63 8.98
CA PHE A 100 7.14 -14.02 9.41
C PHE A 100 6.64 -13.03 8.37
N GLY A 101 5.37 -13.17 7.95
CA GLY A 101 4.70 -12.23 7.05
C GLY A 101 3.79 -11.26 7.77
N ASP A 102 3.81 -10.00 7.34
CA ASP A 102 2.89 -8.96 7.80
C ASP A 102 2.37 -8.09 6.63
N ASN A 103 1.34 -7.31 6.91
CA ASN A 103 0.77 -6.32 6.01
C ASN A 103 0.78 -4.95 6.67
N THR A 104 1.76 -4.13 6.28
CA THR A 104 1.94 -2.76 6.76
C THR A 104 1.15 -1.73 5.94
N ASP A 105 0.52 -2.12 4.82
CA ASP A 105 -0.32 -1.21 4.03
C ASP A 105 -1.58 -0.82 4.80
N ILE A 106 -2.22 -1.74 5.52
CA ILE A 106 -3.46 -1.46 6.28
C ILE A 106 -3.23 -0.39 7.36
N PRO A 107 -2.31 -0.59 8.34
CA PRO A 107 -2.01 0.46 9.32
C PRO A 107 -1.42 1.72 8.66
N GLY A 108 -0.65 1.57 7.57
CA GLY A 108 -0.11 2.69 6.83
C GLY A 108 -1.18 3.58 6.19
N MET A 109 -2.22 2.97 5.61
CA MET A 109 -3.36 3.67 5.01
C MET A 109 -4.17 4.45 6.05
N ILE A 110 -4.41 3.83 7.22
CA ILE A 110 -5.08 4.49 8.34
C ILE A 110 -4.26 5.68 8.84
N ALA A 111 -2.93 5.54 8.96
CA ALA A 111 -2.06 6.63 9.38
C ALA A 111 -2.05 7.79 8.37
N ALA A 112 -1.96 7.49 7.07
CA ALA A 112 -2.02 8.48 6.00
C ALA A 112 -3.35 9.27 6.00
N LEU A 113 -4.49 8.59 6.19
CA LEU A 113 -5.80 9.21 6.29
C LEU A 113 -5.93 10.11 7.53
N ARG A 114 -5.45 9.64 8.69
CA ARG A 114 -5.46 10.41 9.94
C ARG A 114 -4.61 11.68 9.85
N GLU A 115 -3.45 11.63 9.19
CA GLU A 115 -2.60 12.80 8.95
C GLU A 115 -3.33 13.90 8.16
N ARG A 116 -4.35 13.54 7.37
CA ARG A 116 -5.22 14.47 6.62
C ARG A 116 -6.54 14.78 7.33
N GLY A 117 -6.66 14.39 8.59
CA GLY A 117 -7.81 14.63 9.45
C GLY A 117 -9.01 13.73 9.16
N VAL A 118 -8.81 12.59 8.50
CA VAL A 118 -9.85 11.58 8.29
C VAL A 118 -9.72 10.51 9.37
N GLU A 119 -10.45 10.69 10.47
CA GLU A 119 -10.48 9.72 11.57
C GLU A 119 -11.61 8.70 11.45
N LYS A 120 -12.79 9.16 11.01
CA LYS A 120 -13.97 8.35 10.74
C LYS A 120 -14.76 8.93 9.56
N VAL A 121 -15.47 8.06 8.83
CA VAL A 121 -16.37 8.44 7.73
C VAL A 121 -17.67 7.65 7.81
N GLU A 122 -18.76 8.23 7.29
CA GLU A 122 -20.09 7.61 7.32
C GLU A 122 -20.29 6.57 6.21
N SER A 123 -19.55 6.71 5.11
CA SER A 123 -19.55 5.81 3.95
C SER A 123 -18.27 6.02 3.16
N ALA A 124 -17.95 5.11 2.23
CA ALA A 124 -16.79 5.27 1.35
C ALA A 124 -16.99 4.55 0.01
N ALA A 125 -16.23 4.96 -1.00
CA ALA A 125 -16.10 4.24 -2.24
C ALA A 125 -14.68 3.68 -2.43
N VAL A 126 -14.57 2.52 -3.06
CA VAL A 126 -13.31 1.95 -3.53
C VAL A 126 -13.37 1.79 -5.05
N LEU A 127 -12.44 2.43 -5.75
CA LEU A 127 -12.26 2.21 -7.19
C LEU A 127 -11.22 1.10 -7.38
N GLY A 128 -11.66 -0.07 -7.82
CA GLY A 128 -10.84 -1.26 -8.04
C GLY A 128 -11.09 -2.41 -7.05
N ALA A 129 -10.46 -3.55 -7.34
CA ALA A 129 -10.66 -4.82 -6.61
C ALA A 129 -9.38 -5.68 -6.59
N GLY A 130 -8.21 -5.06 -6.47
CA GLY A 130 -6.93 -5.76 -6.34
C GLY A 130 -6.53 -6.01 -4.87
N ALA A 131 -5.32 -6.53 -4.63
CA ALA A 131 -4.79 -6.73 -3.27
C ALA A 131 -4.69 -5.43 -2.44
N THR A 132 -4.48 -4.29 -3.11
CA THR A 132 -4.55 -2.98 -2.44
C THR A 132 -6.00 -2.59 -2.09
N ALA A 133 -6.99 -3.01 -2.88
CA ALA A 133 -8.40 -2.79 -2.58
C ALA A 133 -8.86 -3.61 -1.37
N SER A 134 -8.40 -4.86 -1.21
CA SER A 134 -8.67 -5.63 0.01
C SER A 134 -8.02 -5.00 1.24
N SER A 135 -6.79 -4.48 1.12
CA SER A 135 -6.14 -3.71 2.18
C SER A 135 -6.90 -2.41 2.49
N ALA A 136 -7.47 -1.75 1.47
CA ALA A 136 -8.33 -0.58 1.66
C ALA A 136 -9.63 -0.92 2.39
N LEU A 137 -10.28 -2.05 2.07
CA LEU A 137 -11.44 -2.53 2.82
C LEU A 137 -11.09 -2.82 4.28
N ALA A 138 -9.93 -3.45 4.56
CA ALA A 138 -9.51 -3.70 5.93
C ALA A 138 -9.18 -2.42 6.71
N ALA A 139 -8.65 -1.39 6.05
CA ALA A 139 -8.49 -0.07 6.63
C ALA A 139 -9.86 0.58 6.91
N LEU A 140 -10.79 0.52 5.95
CA LEU A 140 -12.15 1.04 6.06
C LEU A 140 -12.95 0.33 7.15
N ALA A 141 -12.75 -0.96 7.39
CA ALA A 141 -13.37 -1.70 8.50
C ALA A 141 -13.05 -1.08 9.88
N ARG A 142 -12.00 -0.26 9.98
CA ARG A 142 -11.60 0.42 11.22
C ARG A 142 -12.09 1.86 11.34
N ILE A 143 -12.46 2.50 10.22
CA ILE A 143 -12.76 3.94 10.19
C ILE A 143 -14.10 4.30 9.54
N CYS A 144 -14.68 3.42 8.73
CA CYS A 144 -15.97 3.62 8.06
C CYS A 144 -17.09 3.04 8.92
N ALA A 145 -18.11 3.85 9.23
CA ALA A 145 -19.24 3.44 10.07
C ALA A 145 -20.42 2.86 9.26
N GLY A 146 -20.45 3.08 7.94
CA GLY A 146 -21.52 2.63 7.06
C GLY A 146 -21.00 1.91 5.82
N PRO A 147 -21.77 1.90 4.72
CA PRO A 147 -21.48 1.06 3.57
C PRO A 147 -20.21 1.49 2.84
N VAL A 148 -19.55 0.50 2.25
CA VAL A 148 -18.47 0.72 1.28
C VAL A 148 -18.92 0.25 -0.10
N THR A 149 -18.90 1.14 -1.08
CA THR A 149 -19.25 0.79 -2.47
C THR A 149 -17.98 0.55 -3.30
N ALA A 150 -17.78 -0.68 -3.75
CA ALA A 150 -16.68 -1.06 -4.65
C ALA A 150 -17.11 -0.99 -6.12
N TYR A 151 -16.39 -0.20 -6.92
CA TYR A 151 -16.62 -0.08 -8.37
C TYR A 151 -15.64 -0.98 -9.12
N VAL A 152 -16.17 -1.94 -9.86
CA VAL A 152 -15.40 -3.06 -10.43
C VAL A 152 -15.79 -3.35 -11.88
N ARG A 153 -14.91 -4.03 -12.62
CA ARG A 153 -15.08 -4.30 -14.06
C ARG A 153 -15.70 -5.65 -14.39
N SER A 154 -15.93 -6.51 -13.39
CA SER A 154 -16.50 -7.84 -13.61
C SER A 154 -17.17 -8.38 -12.35
N GLU A 155 -18.15 -9.25 -12.54
CA GLU A 155 -18.86 -9.89 -11.42
C GLU A 155 -17.91 -10.73 -10.54
N ALA A 156 -16.93 -11.41 -11.13
CA ALA A 156 -15.93 -12.15 -10.35
C ALA A 156 -15.16 -11.25 -9.36
N ARG A 157 -14.88 -9.99 -9.74
CA ARG A 157 -14.27 -9.01 -8.83
C ARG A 157 -15.27 -8.47 -7.82
N ALA A 158 -16.54 -8.35 -8.19
CA ALA A 158 -17.61 -7.98 -7.27
C ALA A 158 -17.76 -9.03 -6.17
N GLU A 159 -17.81 -10.32 -6.54
CA GLU A 159 -17.84 -11.46 -5.62
C GLU A 159 -16.61 -11.46 -4.69
N GLU A 160 -15.41 -11.22 -5.22
CA GLU A 160 -14.19 -11.11 -4.40
C GLU A 160 -14.32 -9.98 -3.36
N MET A 161 -14.81 -8.81 -3.74
CA MET A 161 -14.99 -7.67 -2.82
C MET A 161 -16.06 -7.93 -1.76
N ARG A 162 -17.19 -8.57 -2.13
CA ARG A 162 -18.22 -8.99 -1.16
C ARG A 162 -17.67 -10.02 -0.18
N GLY A 163 -16.89 -10.99 -0.65
CA GLY A 163 -16.22 -11.97 0.21
C GLY A 163 -15.25 -11.33 1.21
N TRP A 164 -14.49 -10.30 0.79
CA TRP A 164 -13.70 -9.50 1.73
C TRP A 164 -14.57 -8.74 2.73
N GLY A 165 -15.69 -8.17 2.28
CA GLY A 165 -16.67 -7.52 3.15
C GLY A 165 -17.19 -8.44 4.25
N GLU A 166 -17.65 -9.64 3.89
CA GLU A 166 -18.11 -10.66 4.84
C GLU A 166 -17.03 -11.04 5.86
N ARG A 167 -15.79 -11.26 5.38
CA ARG A 167 -14.66 -11.62 6.26
C ARG A 167 -14.28 -10.51 7.23
N LEU A 168 -14.42 -9.26 6.82
CA LEU A 168 -14.02 -8.08 7.59
C LEU A 168 -15.18 -7.46 8.38
N ASP A 169 -16.39 -8.01 8.29
CA ASP A 169 -17.63 -7.46 8.85
C ASP A 169 -17.93 -6.03 8.36
N VAL A 170 -17.86 -5.82 7.04
CA VAL A 170 -18.14 -4.55 6.35
C VAL A 170 -19.30 -4.73 5.37
N ASP A 171 -20.30 -3.83 5.40
CA ASP A 171 -21.36 -3.76 4.36
C ASP A 171 -20.75 -3.30 3.04
N VAL A 172 -20.29 -4.26 2.23
CA VAL A 172 -19.73 -4.01 0.90
C VAL A 172 -20.81 -4.13 -0.16
N ARG A 173 -21.07 -3.02 -0.82
CA ARG A 173 -21.88 -2.93 -2.04
C ARG A 173 -20.96 -2.92 -3.25
N THR A 174 -21.48 -3.33 -4.39
CA THR A 174 -20.72 -3.38 -5.64
C THR A 174 -21.50 -2.68 -6.75
N ALA A 175 -20.79 -1.93 -7.59
CA ALA A 175 -21.35 -1.31 -8.77
C ALA A 175 -20.40 -1.50 -9.97
N ASP A 176 -20.99 -1.42 -11.17
CA ASP A 176 -20.24 -1.51 -12.43
C ASP A 176 -19.30 -0.31 -12.58
N TRP A 177 -18.13 -0.54 -13.19
CA TRP A 177 -17.11 0.49 -13.40
C TRP A 177 -17.61 1.66 -14.26
N GLU A 178 -18.56 1.43 -15.16
CA GLU A 178 -19.23 2.44 -15.97
C GLU A 178 -19.93 3.51 -15.11
N ARG A 179 -20.25 3.18 -13.85
CA ARG A 179 -20.88 4.06 -12.87
C ARG A 179 -19.88 4.64 -11.87
N ALA A 180 -18.57 4.48 -12.08
CA ALA A 180 -17.53 4.88 -11.13
C ALA A 180 -17.55 6.36 -10.73
N ALA A 181 -18.11 7.25 -11.56
CA ALA A 181 -18.28 8.66 -11.19
C ALA A 181 -19.25 8.87 -10.01
N GLU A 182 -20.19 7.94 -9.77
CA GLU A 182 -21.08 7.98 -8.61
C GLU A 182 -20.31 7.83 -7.28
N ALA A 183 -19.10 7.29 -7.32
CA ALA A 183 -18.23 7.22 -6.15
C ALA A 183 -17.94 8.60 -5.55
N PHE A 184 -17.99 9.67 -6.35
CA PHE A 184 -17.52 11.00 -5.96
C PHE A 184 -18.48 11.73 -5.01
N ASP A 185 -19.70 11.20 -4.85
CA ASP A 185 -20.66 11.65 -3.85
C ASP A 185 -20.30 11.15 -2.43
N GLU A 186 -19.41 10.16 -2.31
CA GLU A 186 -18.99 9.61 -1.03
C GLU A 186 -17.99 10.54 -0.30
N PRO A 187 -18.01 10.60 1.04
CA PRO A 187 -17.12 11.48 1.80
C PRO A 187 -15.65 11.03 1.70
N LEU A 188 -15.39 9.76 1.36
CA LEU A 188 -14.07 9.21 1.09
C LEU A 188 -14.09 8.30 -0.13
N VAL A 189 -13.22 8.57 -1.10
CA VAL A 189 -12.99 7.73 -2.28
C VAL A 189 -11.56 7.21 -2.25
N ILE A 190 -11.37 5.90 -2.30
CA ILE A 190 -10.05 5.27 -2.37
C ILE A 190 -9.84 4.69 -3.77
N ALA A 191 -8.95 5.28 -4.55
CA ALA A 191 -8.57 4.78 -5.86
C ALA A 191 -7.37 3.84 -5.75
N THR A 192 -7.57 2.57 -6.11
CA THR A 192 -6.57 1.49 -6.02
C THR A 192 -6.13 0.95 -7.38
N THR A 193 -6.56 1.62 -8.46
CA THR A 193 -6.38 1.14 -9.83
C THR A 193 -5.01 1.48 -10.40
N PRO A 194 -4.53 0.73 -11.42
CA PRO A 194 -3.31 1.07 -12.14
C PRO A 194 -3.37 2.46 -12.79
N ALA A 195 -2.20 3.06 -12.99
CA ALA A 195 -2.05 4.36 -13.64
C ALA A 195 -2.83 4.46 -14.96
N GLY A 196 -3.47 5.61 -15.18
CA GLY A 196 -4.28 5.87 -16.37
C GLY A 196 -5.73 5.38 -16.29
N THR A 197 -6.06 4.47 -15.35
CA THR A 197 -7.41 3.87 -15.26
C THR A 197 -8.50 4.90 -14.94
N THR A 198 -8.22 5.86 -14.06
CA THR A 198 -9.18 6.87 -13.60
C THR A 198 -9.14 8.15 -14.42
N ASN A 199 -8.33 8.23 -15.48
CA ASN A 199 -8.14 9.46 -16.25
C ASN A 199 -9.45 10.00 -16.85
N ALA A 200 -10.31 9.11 -17.35
CA ALA A 200 -11.60 9.51 -17.92
C ALA A 200 -12.53 10.13 -16.87
N LEU A 201 -12.45 9.67 -15.62
CA LEU A 201 -13.30 10.13 -14.53
C LEU A 201 -12.92 11.53 -14.02
N ALA A 202 -11.74 12.05 -14.37
CA ALA A 202 -11.30 13.38 -13.96
C ALA A 202 -12.26 14.49 -14.43
N ASN A 203 -12.97 14.28 -15.55
CA ASN A 203 -13.95 15.23 -16.07
C ASN A 203 -15.27 15.22 -15.29
N ASP A 204 -15.54 14.15 -14.53
CA ASP A 204 -16.79 13.94 -13.81
C ASP A 204 -16.72 14.40 -12.35
N VAL A 205 -15.56 14.91 -11.90
CA VAL A 205 -15.37 15.40 -10.52
C VAL A 205 -16.30 16.59 -10.26
N PRO A 206 -17.21 16.51 -9.27
CA PRO A 206 -18.20 17.57 -9.01
C PRO A 206 -17.59 18.80 -8.33
N ASP A 207 -18.36 19.89 -8.22
CA ASP A 207 -17.88 21.16 -7.62
C ASP A 207 -17.59 21.03 -6.12
N ARG A 208 -18.20 20.04 -5.45
CA ARG A 208 -17.99 19.74 -4.05
C ARG A 208 -17.66 18.26 -3.93
N VAL A 209 -16.52 17.99 -3.33
CA VAL A 209 -16.01 16.63 -3.14
C VAL A 209 -15.52 16.42 -1.72
N GLY A 210 -15.53 15.16 -1.28
CA GLY A 210 -14.91 14.72 -0.05
C GLY A 210 -13.39 14.57 -0.17
N THR A 211 -12.87 13.53 0.46
CA THR A 211 -11.44 13.18 0.41
C THR A 211 -11.20 12.12 -0.66
N LEU A 212 -10.19 12.33 -1.50
CA LEU A 212 -9.64 11.30 -2.36
C LEU A 212 -8.38 10.71 -1.72
N PHE A 213 -8.28 9.39 -1.67
CA PHE A 213 -7.04 8.67 -1.48
C PHE A 213 -6.69 7.96 -2.77
N ASP A 214 -5.72 8.49 -3.52
CA ASP A 214 -5.16 7.80 -4.69
C ASP A 214 -3.87 7.09 -4.27
N VAL A 215 -3.84 5.75 -4.37
CA VAL A 215 -2.67 4.96 -3.93
C VAL A 215 -1.48 5.09 -4.89
N LEU A 216 -1.67 5.73 -6.04
CA LEU A 216 -0.58 6.02 -6.97
C LEU A 216 0.26 7.20 -6.46
N TYR A 217 1.57 7.10 -6.64
CA TYR A 217 2.52 8.18 -6.37
C TYR A 217 3.35 8.56 -7.59
N ASP A 218 3.23 7.81 -8.69
CA ASP A 218 3.91 8.07 -9.94
C ASP A 218 3.11 7.47 -11.10
N PRO A 219 2.72 8.25 -12.13
CA PRO A 219 2.88 9.70 -12.23
C PRO A 219 2.08 10.47 -11.17
N TRP A 220 2.56 11.65 -10.76
CA TRP A 220 1.88 12.51 -9.78
C TRP A 220 1.89 13.99 -10.17
N PRO A 221 0.77 14.73 -10.00
CA PRO A 221 -0.55 14.24 -9.63
C PRO A 221 -1.17 13.36 -10.72
N THR A 222 -2.02 12.40 -10.33
CA THR A 222 -2.89 11.72 -11.30
C THR A 222 -3.93 12.70 -11.84
N ALA A 223 -4.53 12.41 -13.01
CA ALA A 223 -5.58 13.28 -13.56
C ALA A 223 -6.75 13.43 -12.59
N LEU A 224 -7.12 12.35 -11.89
CA LEU A 224 -8.16 12.37 -10.87
C LEU A 224 -7.76 13.23 -9.66
N ALA A 225 -6.53 13.07 -9.14
CA ALA A 225 -6.04 13.86 -8.01
C ALA A 225 -5.89 15.35 -8.32
N ALA A 226 -5.47 15.70 -9.55
CA ALA A 226 -5.42 17.07 -10.03
C ALA A 226 -6.82 17.69 -10.05
N ALA A 227 -7.79 17.02 -10.70
CA ALA A 227 -9.18 17.48 -10.74
C ALA A 227 -9.78 17.61 -9.33
N TRP A 228 -9.47 16.69 -8.42
CA TRP A 228 -9.92 16.75 -7.03
C TRP A 228 -9.40 17.99 -6.30
N SER A 229 -8.11 18.29 -6.49
CA SER A 229 -7.44 19.44 -5.88
C SER A 229 -7.99 20.76 -6.43
N ASP A 230 -8.27 20.83 -7.73
CA ASP A 230 -8.84 22.01 -8.39
C ASP A 230 -10.25 22.37 -7.86
N ARG A 231 -10.98 21.38 -7.32
CA ARG A 231 -12.28 21.56 -6.66
C ARG A 231 -12.17 21.82 -5.16
N GLY A 232 -10.95 22.00 -4.64
CA GLY A 232 -10.69 22.23 -3.22
C GLY A 232 -10.86 20.98 -2.34
N GLY A 233 -10.93 19.80 -2.94
CA GLY A 233 -11.01 18.53 -2.24
C GLY A 233 -9.69 18.18 -1.55
N LYS A 234 -9.77 17.38 -0.49
CA LYS A 234 -8.58 16.83 0.17
C LYS A 234 -8.03 15.67 -0.63
N VAL A 235 -6.71 15.61 -0.78
CA VAL A 235 -6.03 14.51 -1.47
C VAL A 235 -5.00 13.87 -0.53
N VAL A 236 -5.08 12.54 -0.40
CA VAL A 236 -4.07 11.67 0.18
C VAL A 236 -3.40 10.93 -0.98
N GLY A 237 -2.09 11.06 -1.11
CA GLY A 237 -1.36 10.49 -2.24
C GLY A 237 -0.72 9.14 -1.92
N GLY A 238 -0.30 8.41 -2.95
CA GLY A 238 0.38 7.13 -2.78
C GLY A 238 1.70 7.24 -2.01
N LEU A 239 2.35 8.41 -2.03
CA LEU A 239 3.57 8.64 -1.25
C LEU A 239 3.26 8.67 0.26
N ASP A 240 2.08 9.20 0.65
CA ASP A 240 1.64 9.17 2.04
C ASP A 240 1.51 7.72 2.52
N LEU A 241 0.84 6.86 1.74
CA LEU A 241 0.78 5.42 2.03
C LEU A 241 2.18 4.80 2.09
N LEU A 242 3.00 5.05 1.07
CA LEU A 242 4.31 4.43 0.91
C LEU A 242 5.24 4.77 2.08
N VAL A 243 5.23 6.00 2.58
CA VAL A 243 6.05 6.40 3.73
C VAL A 243 5.57 5.70 5.00
N HIS A 244 4.27 5.72 5.29
CA HIS A 244 3.74 5.13 6.52
C HIS A 244 3.92 3.61 6.58
N GLN A 245 3.72 2.90 5.47
CA GLN A 245 3.99 1.45 5.42
C GLN A 245 5.50 1.14 5.53
N ALA A 246 6.37 1.99 4.96
CA ALA A 246 7.82 1.80 5.01
C ALA A 246 8.38 2.04 6.42
N VAL A 247 7.83 3.00 7.16
CA VAL A 247 8.18 3.23 8.58
C VAL A 247 8.00 1.94 9.38
N LEU A 248 6.85 1.28 9.24
CA LEU A 248 6.57 0.02 9.91
C LEU A 248 7.51 -1.11 9.44
N GLN A 249 7.82 -1.17 8.14
CA GLN A 249 8.78 -2.14 7.62
C GLN A 249 10.18 -1.93 8.20
N VAL A 250 10.67 -0.68 8.28
CA VAL A 250 11.96 -0.37 8.89
C VAL A 250 11.98 -0.82 10.35
N GLU A 251 10.94 -0.49 11.12
CA GLU A 251 10.86 -0.88 12.53
C GLU A 251 10.88 -2.40 12.71
N GLN A 252 10.09 -3.12 11.90
CA GLN A 252 10.02 -4.58 11.96
C GLN A 252 11.32 -5.27 11.51
N MET A 253 11.93 -4.80 10.43
CA MET A 253 13.15 -5.42 9.87
C MET A 253 14.39 -5.12 10.73
N THR A 254 14.51 -3.90 11.25
CA THR A 254 15.70 -3.46 12.00
C THR A 254 15.60 -3.73 13.50
N GLY A 255 14.38 -3.90 14.02
CA GLY A 255 14.11 -3.93 15.47
C GLY A 255 14.26 -2.58 16.16
N VAL A 256 14.56 -1.50 15.42
CA VAL A 256 14.71 -0.15 15.97
C VAL A 256 13.35 0.56 15.93
N PRO A 257 12.75 0.88 17.08
CA PRO A 257 11.46 1.57 17.11
C PRO A 257 11.59 3.03 16.67
N LYS A 258 10.48 3.62 16.21
CA LYS A 258 10.37 5.02 15.79
C LYS A 258 11.24 5.34 14.57
N ALA A 259 11.00 4.63 13.47
CA ALA A 259 11.67 4.95 12.22
C ALA A 259 11.42 6.43 11.83
N PRO A 260 12.41 7.12 11.23
CA PRO A 260 12.42 8.58 11.12
C PRO A 260 11.51 9.06 9.97
N LEU A 261 10.19 9.06 10.22
CA LEU A 261 9.15 9.40 9.24
C LEU A 261 9.44 10.67 8.45
N ALA A 262 9.85 11.76 9.13
CA ALA A 262 10.12 13.03 8.47
C ALA A 262 11.28 12.94 7.46
N ALA A 263 12.36 12.21 7.80
CA ALA A 263 13.50 12.01 6.91
C ALA A 263 13.12 11.13 5.71
N MET A 264 12.36 10.06 5.96
CA MET A 264 11.85 9.18 4.90
C MET A 264 10.95 9.96 3.94
N ARG A 265 9.99 10.74 4.47
CA ARG A 265 9.08 11.58 3.68
C ARG A 265 9.85 12.56 2.80
N ALA A 266 10.77 13.33 3.38
CA ALA A 266 11.57 14.31 2.64
C ALA A 266 12.38 13.67 1.50
N ALA A 267 12.96 12.50 1.74
CA ALA A 267 13.70 11.77 0.71
C ALA A 267 12.78 11.27 -0.43
N GLY A 268 11.58 10.78 -0.08
CA GLY A 268 10.58 10.36 -1.06
C GLY A 268 10.08 11.52 -1.93
N GLU A 269 9.77 12.66 -1.32
CA GLU A 269 9.34 13.88 -2.03
C GLU A 269 10.43 14.39 -2.96
N GLN A 270 11.69 14.44 -2.49
CA GLN A 270 12.83 14.84 -3.31
C GLN A 270 13.04 13.90 -4.51
N ALA A 271 12.93 12.58 -4.29
CA ALA A 271 13.11 11.61 -5.35
C ALA A 271 11.97 11.64 -6.38
N LEU A 272 10.75 11.96 -5.97
CA LEU A 272 9.62 12.12 -6.88
C LEU A 272 9.73 13.41 -7.70
N ALA A 273 10.15 14.52 -7.08
CA ALA A 273 10.37 15.79 -7.77
C ALA A 273 11.52 15.76 -8.80
N ALA A 274 12.41 14.76 -8.71
CA ALA A 274 13.53 14.58 -9.61
C ALA A 274 13.23 13.69 -10.83
N ARG A 275 11.99 13.17 -10.96
CA ARG A 275 11.56 12.34 -12.09
C ARG A 275 11.12 13.16 -13.31
#